data_AF-A0A3M5MCZ9-F1
#
_entry.id   AF-A0A3M5MCZ9-F1
#
_cell.length_a   1.000
_cell.length_b   1.000
_cell.length_c   1.000
_cell.angle_alpha   90.00
_cell.angle_beta   90.00
_cell.angle_gamma   90.00
#
_symmetry.space_group_name_H-M   'P 1'
#
loop_
_entity.id
_entity.type
_entity.pdbx_description
1 polymer ?
#
loop_
_entity_poly.entity_id
_entity_poly.type
_entity_poly.pdbx_seq_one_letter_code
_entity_poly.pdbx_strand_id
1 'polypeptide(L)'
;MHVCSLVALDSPAGQPWMPVNIHSKLMIVDDVYTTQGSANINTRSMMVDSELNICHEHADITQQLRRRLWNLHTNNLGAQDEPDMAFTAWEDIIKRNKDFSMKKQTPYAPLIEFFYDKATMADFD
;
A
#
# COMPACT_ATOMS: atom_id res chain seq x y z
N MET A 1 8.33 7.05 -7.39
CA MET A 1 7.15 6.77 -6.53
C MET A 1 7.07 5.26 -6.34
N HIS A 2 6.90 4.76 -5.12
CA HIS A 2 6.62 3.33 -4.90
C HIS A 2 5.10 3.13 -4.85
N VAL A 3 4.53 2.48 -5.86
CA VAL A 3 3.11 2.15 -5.91
C VAL A 3 2.94 0.69 -5.49
N CYS A 4 2.28 0.46 -4.36
CA CYS A 4 1.91 -0.87 -3.91
C CYS A 4 0.78 -1.42 -4.78
N SER A 5 0.92 -2.65 -5.28
CA SER A 5 -0.14 -3.38 -6.01
C SER A 5 -0.77 -4.44 -5.12
N LEU A 6 -2.10 -4.45 -5.06
CA LEU A 6 -2.89 -5.39 -4.24
C LEU A 6 -3.84 -6.23 -5.11
N VAL A 7 -4.10 -7.47 -4.69
CA VAL A 7 -5.14 -8.35 -5.27
C VAL A 7 -6.09 -8.90 -4.20
N ALA A 8 -7.27 -9.32 -4.62
CA ALA A 8 -8.24 -9.97 -3.74
C ALA A 8 -7.71 -11.34 -3.29
N LEU A 9 -7.62 -11.58 -1.98
CA LEU A 9 -7.07 -12.82 -1.40
C LEU A 9 -7.83 -14.07 -1.83
N ASP A 10 -9.13 -13.94 -2.08
CA ASP A 10 -10.04 -14.99 -2.51
C ASP A 10 -10.08 -15.19 -4.03
N SER A 11 -9.15 -14.57 -4.77
CA SER A 11 -8.99 -14.82 -6.21
C SER A 11 -8.81 -16.32 -6.48
N PRO A 12 -9.67 -16.95 -7.29
CA PRO A 12 -9.68 -18.41 -7.43
C PRO A 12 -8.47 -18.92 -8.21
N ALA A 13 -8.01 -20.12 -7.86
CA ALA A 13 -6.95 -20.80 -8.61
C ALA A 13 -7.37 -21.05 -10.07
N GLY A 14 -6.39 -21.02 -10.98
CA GLY A 14 -6.61 -21.20 -12.41
C GLY A 14 -7.11 -19.95 -13.16
N GLN A 15 -7.53 -18.90 -12.46
CA GLN A 15 -7.98 -17.62 -13.04
C GLN A 15 -6.98 -16.49 -12.78
N PRO A 16 -6.98 -15.42 -13.59
CA PRO A 16 -6.25 -14.19 -13.26
C PRO A 16 -6.69 -13.64 -11.91
N TRP A 17 -5.74 -13.19 -11.10
CA TRP A 17 -6.05 -12.55 -9.82
C TRP A 17 -6.77 -11.22 -10.02
N MET A 18 -7.78 -10.96 -9.19
CA MET A 18 -8.56 -9.73 -9.28
C MET A 18 -7.81 -8.59 -8.60
N PRO A 19 -7.44 -7.51 -9.32
CA PRO A 19 -6.75 -6.38 -8.74
C PRO A 19 -7.67 -5.58 -7.80
N VAL A 20 -7.10 -5.06 -6.72
CA VAL A 20 -7.79 -4.16 -5.79
C VAL A 20 -7.48 -2.72 -6.19
N ASN A 21 -8.53 -1.93 -6.44
CA ASN A 21 -8.38 -0.51 -6.75
C ASN A 21 -8.12 0.30 -5.47
N ILE A 22 -6.92 0.89 -5.36
CA ILE A 22 -6.52 1.71 -4.22
C ILE A 22 -7.00 3.14 -4.44
N HIS A 23 -8.11 3.50 -3.81
CA HIS A 23 -8.69 4.84 -3.92
C HIS A 23 -8.39 5.76 -2.71
N SER A 24 -7.62 5.26 -1.73
CA SER A 24 -7.27 5.99 -0.51
C SER A 24 -6.32 7.15 -0.78
N LYS A 25 -6.54 8.27 -0.08
CA LYS A 25 -5.58 9.38 0.04
C LYS A 25 -5.24 9.51 1.51
N LEU A 26 -4.27 8.70 1.91
CA LEU A 26 -3.88 8.46 3.29
C LEU A 26 -2.36 8.51 3.35
N MET A 27 -1.82 9.19 4.36
CA MET A 27 -0.40 9.18 4.69
C MET A 27 -0.24 8.98 6.19
N ILE A 28 0.71 8.12 6.56
CA ILE A 28 1.15 7.86 7.92
C ILE A 28 2.64 8.17 7.99
N VAL A 29 3.09 8.87 9.03
CA VAL A 29 4.50 9.18 9.26
C VAL A 29 4.86 8.81 10.69
N ASP A 30 5.92 8.00 10.83
CA ASP A 30 6.57 7.59 12.08
C ASP A 30 5.64 7.04 13.17
N ASP A 31 4.52 6.43 12.80
CA ASP A 31 3.47 6.00 13.74
C ASP A 31 2.92 7.16 14.62
N VAL A 32 3.14 8.43 14.24
CA VAL A 32 2.72 9.63 14.99
C VAL A 32 1.66 10.42 14.23
N TYR A 33 1.96 10.79 12.99
CA TYR A 33 1.11 11.67 12.19
C TYR A 33 0.31 10.86 11.17
N THR A 34 -0.98 11.15 11.08
CA THR A 34 -1.85 10.65 10.00
C THR A 34 -2.57 11.81 9.34
N THR A 35 -2.63 11.80 8.01
CA THR A 35 -3.56 12.65 7.23
C THR A 35 -4.40 11.78 6.32
N GLN A 36 -5.70 12.04 6.27
CA GLN A 36 -6.64 11.39 5.38
C GLN A 36 -7.58 12.43 4.76
N GLY A 37 -7.88 12.27 3.48
CA GLY A 37 -8.82 13.15 2.82
C GLY A 37 -9.08 12.79 1.36
N SER A 38 -9.28 13.82 0.54
CA SER A 38 -9.55 13.68 -0.89
C SER A 38 -8.34 13.97 -1.78
N ALA A 39 -7.34 14.70 -1.27
CA ALA A 39 -6.20 15.17 -2.05
C ALA A 39 -5.28 14.03 -2.53
N ASN A 40 -5.22 13.80 -3.83
CA ASN A 40 -4.26 12.90 -4.45
C ASN A 40 -2.84 13.49 -4.43
N ILE A 41 -1.81 12.64 -4.49
CA ILE A 41 -0.43 13.08 -4.74
C ILE A 41 -0.24 13.34 -6.24
N ASN A 42 -0.80 14.44 -6.73
CA ASN A 42 -0.59 14.98 -8.07
C ASN A 42 -0.79 16.50 -8.08
N THR A 43 -0.31 17.19 -9.11
CA THR A 43 -0.38 18.66 -9.20
C THR A 43 -1.81 19.18 -9.19
N ARG A 44 -2.76 18.43 -9.77
CA ARG A 44 -4.17 18.80 -9.82
C ARG A 44 -4.78 18.92 -8.41
N SER A 45 -4.70 17.88 -7.59
CA SER A 45 -5.21 17.91 -6.21
C SER A 45 -4.39 18.83 -5.30
N MET A 46 -3.07 18.94 -5.54
CA MET A 46 -2.19 19.71 -4.65
C MET A 46 -2.17 21.22 -4.94
N MET A 47 -2.64 21.67 -6.11
CA MET A 47 -2.55 23.09 -6.51
C MET A 47 -3.83 23.67 -7.13
N VAL A 48 -4.72 22.85 -7.70
CA VAL A 48 -5.81 23.33 -8.56
C VAL A 48 -7.19 23.03 -7.99
N ASP A 49 -7.47 21.76 -7.71
CA ASP A 49 -8.78 21.31 -7.27
C ASP A 49 -9.03 21.71 -5.81
N SER A 50 -10.30 21.97 -5.47
CA SER A 50 -10.70 22.13 -4.06
C SER A 50 -10.70 20.78 -3.37
N GLU A 51 -9.73 20.56 -2.49
CA GLU A 51 -9.56 19.32 -1.72
C GLU A 51 -9.69 19.58 -0.21
N LEU A 52 -9.97 18.53 0.56
CA LEU A 52 -9.98 18.59 2.02
C LEU A 52 -9.28 17.38 2.62
N ASN A 53 -8.36 17.64 3.56
CA ASN A 53 -7.75 16.63 4.40
C ASN A 53 -7.96 16.97 5.88
N ILE A 54 -8.07 15.94 6.71
CA ILE A 54 -7.99 16.03 8.16
C ILE A 54 -6.71 15.32 8.58
N CYS A 55 -5.95 15.95 9.47
CA CYS A 55 -4.78 15.35 10.08
C CYS A 55 -4.87 15.33 11.61
N HIS A 56 -4.14 14.39 12.23
CA HIS A 56 -3.97 14.31 13.67
C HIS A 56 -2.60 13.72 14.02
N GLU A 57 -2.12 14.03 15.23
CA GLU A 57 -0.81 13.62 15.77
C GLU A 57 -1.01 12.73 17.01
N HIS A 58 -1.75 11.63 16.85
CA HIS A 58 -2.07 10.71 17.94
C HIS A 58 -1.42 9.36 17.68
N ALA A 59 -0.31 9.10 18.35
CA ALA A 59 0.56 7.96 18.01
C ALA A 59 -0.11 6.60 18.21
N ASP A 60 -0.94 6.47 19.26
CA ASP A 60 -1.70 5.26 19.54
C ASP A 60 -2.70 4.93 18.41
N ILE A 61 -3.40 5.93 17.90
CA ILE A 61 -4.35 5.78 16.78
C ILE A 61 -3.59 5.50 15.48
N THR A 62 -2.53 6.26 15.21
CA THR A 62 -1.74 6.15 13.98
C THR A 62 -1.09 4.77 13.87
N GLN A 63 -0.45 4.27 14.93
CA GLN A 63 0.16 2.93 14.93
C GLN A 63 -0.88 1.82 14.74
N GLN A 64 -2.03 1.92 15.40
CA GLN A 64 -3.12 0.94 15.24
C GLN A 64 -3.64 0.92 13.79
N LEU A 65 -3.77 2.09 13.16
CA LEU A 65 -4.17 2.21 11.77
C LEU A 65 -3.12 1.56 10.84
N ARG A 66 -1.83 1.86 11.02
CA ARG A 66 -0.74 1.23 10.25
C ARG A 66 -0.81 -0.28 10.36
N ARG A 67 -0.81 -0.83 11.58
CA ARG A 67 -0.86 -2.28 11.82
C ARG A 67 -2.09 -2.92 11.17
N ARG A 68 -3.26 -2.28 11.28
CA ARG A 68 -4.49 -2.78 10.64
C ARG A 68 -4.35 -2.87 9.12
N LEU A 69 -3.86 -1.80 8.47
CA LEU A 69 -3.69 -1.77 7.01
C LEU A 69 -2.63 -2.78 6.57
N TRP A 70 -1.50 -2.85 7.27
CA TRP A 70 -0.44 -3.81 6.96
C TRP A 70 -0.94 -5.25 7.11
N ASN A 71 -1.68 -5.57 8.18
CA ASN A 71 -2.29 -6.88 8.36
C ASN A 71 -3.23 -7.25 7.21
N LEU A 72 -4.05 -6.31 6.75
CA LEU A 72 -4.94 -6.54 5.59
C LEU A 72 -4.14 -6.82 4.31
N HIS A 73 -3.10 -6.04 4.03
CA HIS A 73 -2.30 -6.20 2.80
C HIS A 73 -1.41 -7.46 2.82
N THR A 74 -1.01 -7.90 4.00
CA THR A 74 0.01 -8.95 4.19
C THR A 74 -0.55 -10.25 4.75
N ASN A 75 -1.88 -10.38 4.83
CA ASN A 75 -2.53 -11.54 5.43
C ASN A 75 -2.03 -11.84 6.87
N ASN A 76 -1.88 -10.78 7.66
CA ASN A 76 -1.36 -10.78 9.04
C ASN A 76 0.11 -11.18 9.22
N LEU A 77 0.91 -11.19 8.15
CA LEU A 77 2.30 -11.68 8.19
C LEU A 77 3.35 -10.55 8.24
N GLY A 78 2.97 -9.32 7.90
CA GLY A 78 3.89 -8.20 7.68
C GLY A 78 3.55 -6.93 8.44
N ALA A 79 2.95 -7.04 9.62
CA ALA A 79 2.55 -5.90 10.46
C ALA A 79 3.46 -5.66 11.67
N GLN A 80 4.70 -6.15 11.62
CA GLN A 80 5.70 -5.93 12.67
C GLN A 80 5.94 -4.41 12.88
N ASP A 81 6.35 -4.05 14.09
CA ASP A 81 6.66 -2.65 14.42
C ASP A 81 8.04 -2.25 13.96
N GLU A 82 8.99 -3.18 14.01
CA GLU A 82 10.33 -2.98 13.46
C GLU A 82 10.28 -2.94 11.93
N PRO A 83 10.61 -1.81 11.29
CA PRO A 83 10.47 -1.64 9.84
C PRO A 83 11.28 -2.66 9.04
N ASP A 84 12.49 -3.01 9.48
CA ASP A 84 13.35 -3.98 8.79
C ASP A 84 12.73 -5.39 8.77
N MET A 85 12.08 -5.78 9.87
CA MET A 85 11.38 -7.07 9.95
C MET A 85 10.14 -7.07 9.04
N ALA A 86 9.37 -5.99 9.03
CA ALA A 86 8.21 -5.86 8.15
C ALA A 86 8.63 -5.87 6.68
N PHE A 87 9.69 -5.13 6.32
CA PHE A 87 10.24 -5.09 4.98
C PHE A 87 10.66 -6.48 4.49
N THR A 88 11.39 -7.23 5.31
CA THR A 88 11.77 -8.62 5.02
C THR A 88 10.55 -9.51 4.80
N ALA A 89 9.53 -9.39 5.65
CA ALA A 89 8.29 -10.15 5.50
C ALA A 89 7.55 -9.81 4.19
N TRP A 90 7.57 -8.53 3.77
CA TRP A 90 6.97 -8.10 2.52
C TRP A 90 7.70 -8.66 1.31
N GLU A 91 9.03 -8.67 1.30
CA GLU A 91 9.82 -9.29 0.24
C GLU A 91 9.49 -10.77 0.08
N ASP A 92 9.37 -11.50 1.19
CA ASP A 92 8.99 -12.91 1.20
C ASP A 92 7.57 -13.14 0.66
N ILE A 93 6.62 -12.28 1.04
CA ILE A 93 5.24 -12.32 0.52
C ILE A 93 5.24 -12.10 -0.99
N ILE A 94 5.92 -11.07 -1.47
CA ILE A 94 6.02 -10.73 -2.90
C ILE A 94 6.63 -11.90 -3.66
N LYS A 95 7.70 -12.51 -3.15
CA LYS A 95 8.34 -13.67 -3.77
C LYS A 95 7.39 -14.87 -3.86
N ARG A 96 6.69 -15.21 -2.78
CA ARG A 96 5.70 -16.30 -2.77
C ARG A 96 4.54 -16.04 -3.73
N ASN A 97 4.06 -14.81 -3.79
CA ASN A 97 3.00 -14.42 -4.71
C ASN A 97 3.44 -14.53 -6.18
N LYS A 98 4.69 -14.19 -6.52
CA LYS A 98 5.22 -14.45 -7.86
C LYS A 98 5.17 -15.94 -8.21
N ASP A 99 5.61 -16.81 -7.30
CA ASP A 99 5.57 -18.26 -7.50
C ASP A 99 4.13 -18.78 -7.63
N PHE A 100 3.21 -18.30 -6.79
CA PHE A 100 1.81 -18.72 -6.77
C PHE A 100 1.09 -18.29 -8.06
N SER A 101 1.34 -17.06 -8.53
CA SER A 101 0.84 -16.57 -9.80
C SER A 101 1.34 -17.42 -10.97
N MET A 102 2.63 -17.79 -11.01
CA MET A 102 3.18 -18.65 -12.05
C MET A 102 2.55 -20.05 -12.05
N LYS A 103 2.25 -20.58 -10.86
CA LYS A 103 1.58 -21.88 -10.66
C LYS A 103 0.06 -21.81 -10.79
N LYS A 104 -0.52 -20.64 -11.09
CA LYS A 104 -1.97 -20.38 -11.15
C LYS A 104 -2.71 -20.79 -9.87
N GLN A 105 -2.07 -20.59 -8.71
CA GLN A 105 -2.68 -20.80 -7.39
C GLN A 105 -3.40 -19.54 -6.92
N THR A 106 -4.17 -19.64 -5.82
CA THR A 106 -4.73 -18.46 -5.14
C THR A 106 -3.60 -17.61 -4.56
N PRO A 107 -3.77 -16.29 -4.35
CA PRO A 107 -2.75 -15.45 -3.72
C PRO A 107 -2.36 -15.95 -2.32
N TYR A 108 -1.08 -15.81 -1.96
CA TYR A 108 -0.58 -16.07 -0.61
C TYR A 108 -0.99 -14.95 0.36
N ALA A 109 -0.96 -13.70 -0.12
CA ALA A 109 -1.46 -12.50 0.53
C ALA A 109 -1.87 -11.46 -0.53
N PRO A 110 -2.61 -10.40 -0.18
CA PRO A 110 -2.98 -9.34 -1.14
C PRO A 110 -1.80 -8.59 -1.78
N LEU A 111 -0.69 -8.38 -1.08
CA LEU A 111 0.48 -7.61 -1.55
C LEU A 111 1.25 -8.33 -2.69
N ILE A 112 1.29 -7.74 -3.89
CA ILE A 112 1.94 -8.37 -5.06
C ILE A 112 3.31 -7.77 -5.38
N GLU A 113 3.44 -6.45 -5.39
CA GLU A 113 4.69 -5.76 -5.71
C GLU A 113 4.65 -4.29 -5.29
N PHE A 114 5.83 -3.68 -5.25
CA PHE A 114 5.99 -2.23 -5.23
C PHE A 114 6.57 -1.79 -6.59
N PHE A 115 5.76 -1.13 -7.41
CA PHE A 115 6.24 -0.53 -8.65
C PHE A 115 7.07 0.71 -8.33
N TYR A 116 8.29 0.78 -8.86
CA TYR A 116 9.13 1.96 -8.79
C TYR A 116 9.16 2.65 -10.16
N ASP A 117 8.54 3.83 -10.24
CA ASP A 117 8.79 4.73 -11.36
C ASP A 117 9.99 5.64 -11.03
N LYS A 118 10.96 5.72 -11.94
CA LYS A 118 12.06 6.69 -11.84
C LYS A 118 11.44 8.07 -11.99
N ALA A 119 11.73 8.98 -11.06
CA ALA A 119 11.26 10.35 -11.17
C ALA A 119 11.85 11.00 -12.43
N THR A 120 11.04 11.14 -13.48
CA THR A 120 11.28 12.13 -14.55
C THR A 120 10.72 13.45 -14.05
N MET A 121 11.58 14.28 -13.45
CA MET A 121 11.28 15.70 -13.30
C MET A 121 11.42 16.32 -14.68
N ALA A 122 10.33 16.32 -15.46
CA ALA A 122 10.18 17.34 -16.49
C ALA A 122 9.62 18.56 -15.76
N ASP A 123 10.48 19.57 -15.56
CA ASP A 123 10.02 20.90 -15.15
C ASP A 123 8.94 21.34 -16.14
N PHE A 124 7.72 21.47 -15.65
CA PHE A 124 6.68 22.21 -16.34
C PHE A 124 6.79 23.65 -15.86
N ASP A 125 7.82 24.34 -16.38
CA ASP A 125 7.85 25.81 -16.45
C ASP A 125 6.79 26.31 -17.45
#